data_AF-A0A3D1H950-F1
#
_entry.id   AF-A0A3D1H950-F1
#
_cell.length_a   1.000
_cell.length_b   1.000
_cell.length_c   1.000
_cell.angle_alpha   90.00
_cell.angle_beta   90.00
_cell.angle_gamma   90.00
#
_symmetry.space_group_name_H-M   'P 1'
#
loop_
_entity.id
_entity.type
_entity.pdbx_description
1 polymer ?
#
loop_
_entity_poly.entity_id
_entity_poly.type
_entity_poly.pdbx_seq_one_letter_code
_entity_poly.pdbx_strand_id
1 'polypeptide(L)'
;VKRVAFALFIFGSLFTFAAMATGDGAEDFAEELEIASHLTIHAHEEHAEIFAILSYVLGAFSLVSLWSNIKGKDFAKVLAYVTMAFSLIVIYYAQQTGSSGGEIRHTELYETALRDNNE
;
A
#
# COMPACT_ATOMS: atom_id res chain seq x y z
N VAL A 1 22.65 7.13 -4.35
CA VAL A 1 21.42 6.39 -4.69
C VAL A 1 20.81 5.65 -3.48
N LYS A 2 21.46 4.66 -2.86
CA LYS A 2 20.87 3.85 -1.76
C LYS A 2 20.20 4.64 -0.63
N ARG A 3 20.85 5.70 -0.15
CA ARG A 3 20.31 6.57 0.92
C ARG A 3 19.01 7.28 0.52
N VAL A 4 18.89 7.66 -0.76
CA VAL A 4 17.66 8.27 -1.29
C VAL A 4 16.53 7.25 -1.31
N ALA A 5 16.80 6.01 -1.72
CA ALA A 5 15.80 4.94 -1.67
C ALA A 5 15.29 4.70 -0.24
N PHE A 6 16.18 4.62 0.76
CA PHE A 6 15.76 4.49 2.16
C PHE A 6 14.92 5.67 2.63
N ALA A 7 15.31 6.91 2.26
CA ALA A 7 14.52 8.09 2.58
C ALA A 7 13.11 8.02 1.96
N LEU A 8 12.99 7.61 0.70
CA LEU A 8 11.69 7.45 0.04
C LEU A 8 10.80 6.41 0.72
N PHE A 9 11.37 5.28 1.15
CA PHE A 9 10.60 4.27 1.89
C PHE A 9 10.14 4.76 3.26
N ILE A 10 10.97 5.55 3.96
CA ILE A 10 10.58 6.19 5.22
C ILE A 10 9.43 7.18 4.99
N PHE A 11 9.55 8.06 3.98
CA PHE A 11 8.48 8.99 3.64
C PHE A 11 7.21 8.26 3.21
N GLY A 12 7.31 7.23 2.37
CA GLY A 12 6.18 6.40 1.96
C GLY A 12 5.45 5.78 3.15
N SER A 13 6.19 5.25 4.12
CA SER A 13 5.61 4.73 5.37
C SER A 13 4.85 5.81 6.16
N LEU A 14 5.34 7.05 6.21
CA LEU A 14 4.65 8.15 6.90
C LEU A 14 3.36 8.57 6.16
N PHE A 15 3.39 8.62 4.84
CA PHE A 15 2.19 8.90 4.05
C PHE A 15 1.18 7.76 4.10
N THR A 16 1.63 6.52 4.24
CA THR A 16 0.74 5.37 4.44
C THR A 16 -0.02 5.51 5.76
N PHE A 17 0.65 5.99 6.82
CA PHE A 17 -0.02 6.33 8.07
C PHE A 17 -1.08 7.40 7.91
N ALA A 18 -0.77 8.48 7.18
CA ALA A 18 -1.73 9.53 6.90
C ALA A 18 -2.94 9.01 6.09
N ALA A 19 -2.72 8.12 5.12
CA ALA A 19 -3.79 7.52 4.32
C ALA A 19 -4.72 6.65 5.17
N MET A 20 -4.17 5.74 6.00
CA MET A 20 -4.95 4.89 6.88
C MET A 20 -5.72 5.71 7.92
N ALA A 21 -5.14 6.78 8.46
CA ALA A 21 -5.80 7.66 9.43
C ALA A 21 -7.05 8.36 8.85
N THR A 22 -7.19 8.41 7.53
CA THR A 22 -8.36 8.97 6.84
C THR A 22 -9.24 7.91 6.17
N GLY A 23 -8.91 6.62 6.31
CA GLY A 23 -9.55 5.50 5.61
C GLY A 23 -11.00 5.29 6.05
N ASP A 24 -11.24 5.08 7.35
CA ASP A 24 -12.57 4.80 7.91
C ASP A 24 -13.60 5.87 7.50
N GLY A 25 -13.22 7.15 7.58
CA GLY A 25 -14.11 8.25 7.17
C GLY A 25 -14.38 8.30 5.66
N ALA A 26 -13.48 7.78 4.84
CA ALA A 26 -13.69 7.65 3.40
C ALA A 26 -14.58 6.45 3.05
N GLU A 27 -14.47 5.36 3.81
CA GLU A 27 -15.35 4.20 3.73
C GLU A 27 -16.79 4.57 4.09
N ASP A 28 -17.02 5.13 5.30
CA ASP A 28 -18.35 5.56 5.75
C ASP A 28 -19.03 6.48 4.72
N PHE A 29 -18.28 7.43 4.18
CA PHE A 29 -18.76 8.35 3.15
C PHE A 29 -19.09 7.65 1.82
N ALA A 30 -18.28 6.67 1.41
CA ALA A 30 -18.52 5.91 0.19
C ALA A 30 -19.74 4.99 0.32
N GLU A 31 -19.99 4.43 1.50
CA GLU A 31 -21.16 3.61 1.79
C GLU A 31 -22.44 4.44 1.87
N GLU A 32 -22.43 5.59 2.58
CA GLU A 32 -23.60 6.47 2.70
C GLU A 32 -24.08 7.01 1.35
N LEU A 33 -23.14 7.24 0.42
CA LEU A 33 -23.43 7.72 -0.93
C LEU A 33 -23.61 6.59 -1.97
N GLU A 34 -23.57 5.33 -1.54
CA GLU A 34 -23.68 4.15 -2.42
C GLU A 34 -22.70 4.22 -3.62
N ILE A 35 -21.48 4.74 -3.40
CA ILE A 35 -20.47 4.93 -4.47
C ILE A 35 -20.03 3.58 -5.05
N ALA A 36 -19.88 2.58 -4.17
CA ALA A 36 -19.55 1.21 -4.52
C ALA A 36 -20.19 0.24 -3.52
N SER A 37 -20.17 -1.06 -3.83
CA SER A 37 -20.67 -2.07 -2.90
C SER A 37 -19.77 -2.17 -1.66
N HIS A 38 -20.36 -2.42 -0.48
CA HIS A 38 -19.61 -2.71 0.76
C HIS A 38 -18.57 -3.81 0.55
N LEU A 39 -18.87 -4.85 -0.26
CA LEU A 39 -17.90 -5.91 -0.53
C LEU A 39 -16.65 -5.39 -1.25
N THR A 40 -16.81 -4.47 -2.19
CA THR A 40 -15.69 -3.83 -2.91
C THR A 40 -14.88 -2.92 -2.01
N ILE A 41 -15.56 -2.11 -1.18
CA ILE A 41 -14.90 -1.17 -0.25
C ILE A 41 -14.11 -1.96 0.81
N HIS A 42 -14.72 -2.97 1.42
CA HIS A 42 -14.07 -3.82 2.42
C HIS A 42 -12.88 -4.61 1.84
N ALA A 43 -12.97 -5.08 0.59
CA ALA A 43 -11.82 -5.72 -0.08
C ALA A 43 -10.65 -4.74 -0.29
N HIS A 44 -10.93 -3.45 -0.54
CA HIS A 44 -9.90 -2.42 -0.59
C HIS A 44 -9.28 -2.16 0.78
N GLU A 45 -10.12 -2.05 1.81
CA GLU A 45 -9.72 -1.86 3.20
C GLU A 45 -8.77 -2.99 3.66
N GLU A 46 -9.12 -4.26 3.44
CA GLU A 46 -8.29 -5.41 3.82
C GLU A 46 -6.91 -5.36 3.14
N HIS A 47 -6.88 -5.06 1.83
CA HIS A 47 -5.61 -4.90 1.12
C HIS A 47 -4.81 -3.68 1.61
N ALA A 48 -5.48 -2.57 1.92
CA ALA A 48 -4.85 -1.36 2.45
C ALA A 48 -4.23 -1.60 3.83
N GLU A 49 -4.90 -2.34 4.71
CA GLU A 49 -4.39 -2.69 6.04
C GLU A 49 -3.11 -3.54 5.94
N ILE A 50 -3.11 -4.58 5.10
CA ILE A 50 -1.92 -5.42 4.87
C ILE A 50 -0.79 -4.59 4.28
N PHE A 51 -1.08 -3.77 3.26
CA PHE A 51 -0.09 -2.87 2.66
C PHE A 51 0.49 -1.88 3.68
N ALA A 52 -0.34 -1.36 4.60
CA ALA A 52 0.09 -0.43 5.63
C ALA A 52 1.06 -1.08 6.62
N ILE A 53 0.72 -2.25 7.14
CA ILE A 53 1.60 -3.00 8.05
C ILE A 53 2.95 -3.28 7.38
N LEU A 54 2.93 -3.76 6.14
CA LEU A 54 4.16 -4.04 5.38
C LEU A 54 4.97 -2.76 5.10
N SER A 55 4.31 -1.65 4.81
CA SER A 55 4.96 -0.35 4.59
C SER A 55 5.63 0.17 5.86
N TYR A 56 5.02 -0.01 7.03
CA TYR A 56 5.62 0.36 8.31
C TYR A 56 6.87 -0.47 8.63
N VAL A 57 6.81 -1.78 8.37
CA VAL A 57 7.98 -2.67 8.52
C VAL A 57 9.10 -2.26 7.56
N LEU A 58 8.77 -1.95 6.30
CA LEU A 58 9.75 -1.48 5.32
C LEU A 58 10.36 -0.12 5.72
N GLY A 59 9.55 0.79 6.27
CA GLY A 59 10.01 2.06 6.82
C GLY A 59 11.01 1.86 7.97
N ALA A 60 10.70 0.95 8.91
CA ALA A 60 11.60 0.59 9.99
C ALA A 60 12.93 -0.02 9.48
N PHE A 61 12.88 -0.97 8.55
CA PHE A 61 14.09 -1.51 7.92
C PHE A 61 14.89 -0.43 7.19
N SER A 62 14.21 0.52 6.56
CA SER A 62 14.84 1.63 5.87
C SER A 62 15.53 2.60 6.82
N LEU A 63 14.97 2.86 8.02
CA LEU A 63 15.64 3.63 9.07
C LEU A 63 16.94 2.97 9.52
N VAL A 64 16.92 1.66 9.81
CA VAL A 64 18.12 0.91 10.21
C VAL A 64 19.13 0.84 9.07
N SER A 65 18.66 0.66 7.83
CA SER A 65 19.49 0.66 6.62
C SER A 65 20.17 2.00 6.39
N LEU A 66 19.46 3.11 6.56
CA LEU A 66 20.00 4.45 6.43
C LEU A 66 21.04 4.73 7.51
N TRP A 67 20.70 4.47 8.77
CA TRP A 67 21.62 4.66 9.89
C TRP A 67 22.90 3.84 9.74
N SER A 68 22.79 2.54 9.45
CA SER A 68 23.96 1.66 9.28
C SER A 68 24.82 2.06 8.08
N ASN A 69 24.20 2.54 7.00
CA ASN A 69 24.90 3.05 5.82
C ASN A 69 25.60 4.40 6.06
N ILE A 70 25.06 5.25 6.94
CA ILE A 70 25.72 6.50 7.37
C ILE A 70 26.90 6.19 8.30
N LYS A 71 26.74 5.24 9.22
CA LYS A 71 27.77 4.84 10.19
C LYS A 71 28.83 3.89 9.63
N GLY A 72 28.74 3.51 8.35
CA GLY A 72 29.73 2.66 7.69
C GLY A 72 29.85 1.26 8.29
N LYS A 73 28.74 0.69 8.79
CA LYS A 73 28.75 -0.65 9.40
C LYS A 73 28.95 -1.74 8.35
N ASP A 74 29.66 -2.81 8.71
CA ASP A 74 29.98 -3.91 7.79
C ASP A 74 28.73 -4.61 7.24
N PHE A 75 27.68 -4.72 8.06
CA PHE A 75 26.41 -5.34 7.67
C PHE A 75 25.51 -4.43 6.82
N ALA A 76 25.87 -3.16 6.58
CA ALA A 76 25.02 -2.22 5.83
C ALA A 76 24.75 -2.68 4.38
N LYS A 77 25.67 -3.45 3.78
CA LYS A 77 25.47 -4.03 2.45
C LYS A 77 24.39 -5.11 2.46
N VAL A 78 24.44 -6.01 3.44
CA VAL A 78 23.46 -7.09 3.58
C VAL A 78 22.08 -6.50 3.85
N LEU A 79 22.00 -5.55 4.78
CA LEU A 79 20.74 -4.90 5.14
C LEU A 79 20.11 -4.16 3.94
N ALA A 80 20.92 -3.53 3.09
CA ALA A 80 20.42 -2.91 1.86
C ALA A 80 19.77 -3.91 0.89
N TYR A 81 20.33 -5.11 0.75
CA TYR A 81 19.74 -6.16 -0.11
C TYR A 81 18.47 -6.75 0.50
N VAL A 82 18.43 -6.92 1.82
CA VAL A 82 17.23 -7.37 2.55
C VAL A 82 16.10 -6.37 2.37
N THR A 83 16.37 -5.07 2.61
CA THR A 83 15.37 -4.00 2.41
C THR A 83 14.88 -3.94 0.97
N MET A 84 15.78 -4.12 -0.01
CA MET A 84 15.41 -4.17 -1.43
C MET A 84 14.50 -5.37 -1.73
N ALA A 85 14.86 -6.58 -1.27
CA ALA A 85 14.04 -7.77 -1.48
C ALA A 85 12.65 -7.61 -0.82
N PHE A 86 12.60 -7.09 0.41
CA PHE A 86 11.35 -6.85 1.12
C PHE A 86 10.46 -5.83 0.39
N SER A 87 11.05 -4.80 -0.23
CA SER A 87 10.28 -3.81 -1.01
C SER A 87 9.50 -4.42 -2.18
N LEU A 88 9.93 -5.56 -2.73
CA LEU A 88 9.18 -6.25 -3.79
C LEU A 88 7.85 -6.82 -3.27
N ILE A 89 7.84 -7.33 -2.04
CA ILE A 89 6.62 -7.80 -1.38
C ILE A 89 5.67 -6.63 -1.14
N VAL A 90 6.21 -5.49 -0.68
CA VAL A 90 5.43 -4.26 -0.47
C VAL A 90 4.84 -3.76 -1.78
N ILE A 91 5.58 -3.79 -2.89
CA ILE A 91 5.10 -3.39 -4.22
C ILE A 91 3.95 -4.29 -4.69
N TYR A 92 4.01 -5.60 -4.42
CA TYR A 92 2.91 -6.50 -4.74
C TYR A 92 1.61 -6.09 -4.03
N TYR A 93 1.67 -5.83 -2.72
CA TYR A 93 0.48 -5.37 -1.98
C TYR A 93 0.06 -3.95 -2.36
N ALA A 94 1.00 -3.06 -2.69
CA ALA A 94 0.67 -1.74 -3.24
C ALA A 94 -0.17 -1.86 -4.53
N GLN A 95 0.17 -2.82 -5.40
CA GLN A 95 -0.60 -3.11 -6.60
C GLN A 95 -1.98 -3.68 -6.26
N GLN A 96 -2.10 -4.59 -5.29
CA GLN A 96 -3.40 -5.12 -4.86
C GLN A 96 -4.32 -4.01 -4.30
N THR A 97 -3.81 -3.17 -3.40
CA THR A 97 -4.56 -2.01 -2.85
C THR A 97 -4.95 -1.02 -3.95
N GLY A 98 -4.04 -0.74 -4.89
CA GLY A 98 -4.32 0.14 -6.02
C GLY A 98 -5.37 -0.43 -6.98
N SER A 99 -5.33 -1.73 -7.25
CA SER A 99 -6.30 -2.43 -8.10
C SER A 99 -7.70 -2.41 -7.48
N SER A 100 -7.84 -2.80 -6.21
CA SER A 100 -9.14 -2.76 -5.51
C SER A 100 -9.67 -1.33 -5.37
N GLY A 101 -8.80 -0.34 -5.17
CA GLY A 101 -9.21 1.07 -5.17
C GLY A 101 -9.71 1.56 -6.53
N GLY A 102 -9.16 1.03 -7.63
CA GLY A 102 -9.67 1.27 -8.98
C GLY A 102 -11.07 0.68 -9.20
N GLU A 103 -11.36 -0.48 -8.62
CA GLU A 103 -12.67 -1.13 -8.69
C GLU A 103 -13.77 -0.31 -8.01
N ILE A 104 -13.46 0.40 -6.91
CA ILE A 104 -14.41 1.32 -6.24
C ILE A 104 -14.92 2.40 -7.21
N ARG A 105 -14.08 2.88 -8.14
CA ARG A 105 -14.44 3.99 -9.05
C ARG A 105 -14.93 3.53 -10.42
N HIS A 106 -14.69 2.27 -10.78
CA HIS A 106 -15.11 1.66 -12.05
C HIS A 106 -16.16 0.58 -11.82
N THR A 107 -17.25 0.93 -11.13
CA THR A 107 -18.41 0.04 -10.92
C THR A 107 -19.03 -0.44 -12.24
N GLU A 108 -18.85 0.33 -13.32
CA GLU A 108 -19.20 0.00 -14.71
C GLU A 108 -18.59 -1.33 -15.22
N LEU A 109 -17.46 -1.79 -14.66
CA LEU A 109 -16.87 -3.08 -15.03
C LEU A 109 -17.73 -4.26 -14.56
N TYR A 110 -18.52 -4.09 -13.51
CA TYR A 110 -19.42 -5.12 -12.98
C TYR A 110 -20.80 -5.04 -13.63
N GLU A 111 -21.31 -3.83 -13.86
CA GLU A 111 -22.60 -3.62 -14.52
C GLU A 111 -22.60 -4.09 -15.98
N THR A 112 -21.47 -3.89 -16.69
CA THR A 112 -21.30 -4.39 -18.07
C THR A 112 -21.21 -5.93 -18.10
N ALA A 113 -20.50 -6.55 -17.16
CA ALA A 113 -20.40 -8.01 -17.07
C ALA A 113 -21.76 -8.67 -16.72
N LEU A 114 -22.61 -8.00 -15.93
CA LEU A 114 -23.98 -8.47 -15.66
C LEU A 114 -24.94 -8.25 -16.83
N ARG A 115 -24.69 -7.26 -17.71
CA ARG A 115 -25.47 -7.04 -18.94
C ARG A 115 -25.16 -8.06 -20.02
N ASP A 116 -23.88 -8.37 -20.26
CA ASP A 116 -23.47 -9.31 -21.32
C ASP A 116 -23.84 -10.77 -21.02
N ASN A 117 -24.04 -11.14 -19.75
CA ASN A 117 -24.50 -12.49 -19.38
C ASN A 117 -26.02 -12.69 -19.47
N ASN A 118 -26.79 -11.63 -19.75
CA ASN A 118 -28.26 -11.66 -19.84
C ASN A 118 -28.78 -11.46 -21.29
N GLU A 119 -27.88 -11.41 -22.28
CA GLU A 119 -28.18 -11.51 -23.72
C GLU A 119 -27.81 -12.90 -24.27
#